data_AF-A0A0J7Y3Z5-F1
#
_entry.id   AF-A0A0J7Y3Z5-F1
#
_cell.length_a   1.000
_cell.length_b   1.000
_cell.length_c   1.000
_cell.angle_alpha   90.00
_cell.angle_beta   90.00
_cell.angle_gamma   90.00
#
_symmetry.space_group_name_H-M   'P 1'
#
loop_
_entity.id
_entity.type
_entity.pdbx_description
1 polymer ?
#
loop_
_entity_poly.entity_id
_entity_poly.type
_entity_poly.pdbx_seq_one_letter_code
_entity_poly.pdbx_strand_id
1 'polypeptide(L)' 'MDAIDQPDDLSRPQKRLLKRLYNGRTVPVMADDRPFLRYKDAALYLLSLPSDARETAYTQMKAQARDGVR' A
#
# COMPACT_ATOMS: atom_id res chain seq x y z
N MET A 1 33.36 1.71 9.08
CA MET A 1 32.29 1.57 10.09
C MET A 1 31.22 0.79 9.36
N ASP A 2 31.49 -0.50 9.24
CA ASP A 2 30.91 -1.39 8.22
C ASP A 2 30.28 -2.57 8.94
N ALA A 3 28.95 -2.59 8.96
CA ALA A 3 28.10 -3.77 9.13
C ALA A 3 26.67 -3.31 9.39
N ILE A 4 25.92 -3.03 8.31
CA ILE A 4 24.49 -3.34 8.32
C ILE A 4 24.35 -4.53 7.38
N ASP A 5 24.66 -5.69 7.95
CA ASP A 5 24.00 -6.98 7.74
C ASP A 5 23.29 -7.14 6.38
N GLN A 6 24.03 -7.64 5.39
CA GLN A 6 23.43 -8.12 4.15
C GLN A 6 22.54 -9.32 4.46
N PRO A 7 21.28 -9.38 3.97
CA PRO A 7 20.40 -10.52 4.18
C PRO A 7 20.77 -11.66 3.21
N ASP A 8 21.97 -12.23 3.39
CA ASP A 8 22.48 -13.31 2.55
C ASP A 8 21.97 -14.71 2.94
N ASP A 9 21.25 -14.84 4.05
CA ASP A 9 20.75 -16.14 4.54
C ASP A 9 19.33 -16.53 4.11
N LEU A 10 18.60 -15.66 3.40
CA LEU A 10 17.24 -15.99 2.97
C LEU A 10 17.24 -16.73 1.63
N SER A 11 16.70 -17.94 1.62
CA SER A 11 16.48 -18.71 0.40
C SER A 11 15.58 -17.95 -0.60
N ARG A 12 15.71 -18.23 -1.91
CA ARG A 12 14.87 -17.61 -2.96
C ARG A 12 13.37 -17.67 -2.66
N PRO A 13 12.80 -18.78 -2.13
CA PRO A 13 11.40 -18.83 -1.70
C PRO A 13 11.07 -17.86 -0.55
N GLN A 14 11.93 -17.76 0.46
CA GLN A 14 11.75 -16.85 1.60
C GLN A 14 11.83 -15.39 1.17
N LYS A 15 12.81 -15.04 0.33
CA LYS A 15 12.90 -13.69 -0.29
C LYS A 15 11.64 -13.36 -1.08
N ARG A 16 11.09 -14.31 -1.85
CA ARG A 16 9.85 -14.13 -2.63
C ARG A 16 8.59 -14.02 -1.76
N LEU A 17 8.54 -14.74 -0.64
CA LEU A 17 7.45 -14.65 0.34
C LEU A 17 7.49 -13.30 1.08
N LEU A 18 8.66 -12.91 1.60
CA LEU A 18 8.84 -11.65 2.30
C LEU A 18 8.58 -10.44 1.40
N LYS A 19 9.04 -10.47 0.14
CA LYS A 19 8.65 -9.45 -0.84
C LYS A 19 7.13 -9.43 -1.08
N ARG A 20 6.44 -10.57 -1.10
CA ARG A 20 4.97 -10.60 -1.22
C ARG A 20 4.25 -10.15 0.05
N LEU A 21 4.83 -10.34 1.23
CA LEU A 21 4.21 -9.89 2.49
C LEU A 21 4.44 -8.39 2.71
N TYR A 22 5.66 -7.90 2.50
CA TYR A 22 6.06 -6.53 2.81
C TYR A 22 5.97 -5.57 1.61
N ASN A 23 6.14 -6.05 0.38
CA ASN A 23 5.87 -5.24 -0.82
C ASN A 23 4.47 -5.52 -1.41
N GLY A 24 3.69 -6.44 -0.82
CA GLY A 24 2.45 -6.92 -1.41
C GLY A 24 1.19 -6.33 -0.80
N ARG A 25 1.08 -5.00 -0.81
CA ARG A 25 -0.18 -4.50 -1.37
C ARG A 25 -0.11 -4.79 -2.87
N THR A 26 -0.52 -5.99 -3.27
CA THR A 26 -0.75 -6.34 -4.69
C THR A 26 -2.18 -6.02 -5.11
N VAL A 27 -3.09 -5.99 -4.12
CA VAL A 27 -4.45 -5.51 -4.29
C VAL A 27 -4.44 -4.00 -4.04
N PRO A 28 -4.66 -3.17 -5.07
CA PRO A 28 -4.77 -1.73 -4.89
C PRO A 28 -6.01 -1.40 -4.08
N VAL A 29 -5.93 -0.33 -3.29
CA VAL A 29 -7.12 0.32 -2.71
C VAL A 29 -7.71 1.20 -3.80
N MET A 30 -9.00 1.04 -4.09
CA MET A 30 -9.71 1.78 -5.12
C MET A 30 -10.36 3.05 -4.53
N ALA A 31 -10.29 4.16 -5.23
CA ALA A 31 -11.13 5.34 -4.98
C ALA A 31 -11.42 6.05 -6.31
N ASP A 32 -12.68 6.40 -6.57
CA ASP A 32 -13.14 6.96 -7.87
C ASP A 32 -12.58 6.20 -9.08
N ASP A 33 -12.73 4.87 -9.05
CA ASP A 33 -12.23 3.92 -10.07
C ASP A 33 -10.71 3.92 -10.30
N ARG A 34 -9.93 4.58 -9.43
CA ARG A 34 -8.47 4.62 -9.51
C ARG A 34 -7.81 3.68 -8.49
N PRO A 35 -6.86 2.83 -8.93
CA PRO A 35 -6.11 1.96 -8.04
C PRO A 35 -4.94 2.68 -7.37
N PHE A 36 -4.83 2.54 -6.04
CA PHE A 36 -3.71 3.07 -5.26
C PHE A 36 -2.99 1.94 -4.52
N LEU A 37 -1.70 1.77 -4.85
CA LEU A 37 -0.80 0.80 -4.20
C LEU A 37 0.13 1.47 -3.19
N ARG A 38 0.37 2.78 -3.34
CA ARG A 38 1.33 3.54 -2.54
C ARG A 38 0.63 4.65 -1.78
N TYR A 39 1.03 4.79 -0.52
CA TYR A 39 0.57 5.87 0.35
C TYR A 39 0.75 7.26 -0.28
N LYS A 40 1.92 7.54 -0.88
CA LYS A 40 2.22 8.85 -1.46
C LYS A 40 1.25 9.22 -2.59
N ASP A 41 0.91 8.27 -3.45
CA ASP A 41 0.01 8.50 -4.59
C ASP A 41 -1.42 8.74 -4.10
N ALA A 42 -1.88 7.96 -3.10
CA ALA A 42 -3.19 8.17 -2.47
C ALA A 42 -3.29 9.51 -1.74
N ALA A 43 -2.23 9.92 -1.03
CA ALA A 43 -2.19 11.19 -0.32
C ALA A 43 -2.23 12.39 -1.28
N LEU A 44 -1.44 12.34 -2.36
CA LEU A 44 -1.49 13.37 -3.41
C LEU A 44 -2.87 13.44 -4.06
N TYR A 45 -3.50 12.29 -4.31
CA TYR A 45 -4.85 12.23 -4.83
C TYR A 45 -5.87 12.92 -3.90
N LEU A 46 -5.91 12.54 -2.62
CA LEU A 46 -6.83 13.13 -1.65
C LEU A 46 -6.63 14.65 -1.52
N LEU A 47 -5.39 15.12 -1.52
CA LEU A 47 -5.08 16.56 -1.45
C LEU A 47 -5.50 17.34 -2.69
N SER A 48 -5.57 16.69 -3.86
CA SER A 48 -6.06 17.30 -5.10
C SER A 48 -7.58 17.50 -5.15
N LEU A 49 -8.33 16.81 -4.27
CA LEU A 49 -9.79 16.87 -4.23
C LEU A 49 -10.31 18.04 -3.37
N PRO A 50 -11.48 18.63 -3.71
CA PRO A 50 -12.29 19.45 -2.81
C PRO A 50 -12.67 18.70 -1.53
N SER A 51 -13.00 19.41 -0.44
CA SER A 51 -13.23 18.78 0.88
C SER A 51 -14.26 17.66 0.86
N ASP A 52 -15.36 17.86 0.15
CA ASP A 52 -16.51 16.94 0.19
C ASP A 52 -16.20 15.65 -0.59
N ALA A 53 -15.48 15.78 -1.71
CA ALA A 53 -15.00 14.64 -2.48
C ALA A 53 -13.85 13.91 -1.77
N ARG A 54 -12.98 14.64 -1.07
CA ARG A 54 -11.87 14.07 -0.28
C ARG A 54 -12.36 13.16 0.82
N GLU A 55 -13.36 13.58 1.58
CA GLU A 55 -13.90 12.78 2.70
C GLU A 55 -14.57 11.50 2.18
N THR A 56 -15.29 11.61 1.07
CA THR A 56 -15.92 10.48 0.39
C THR A 56 -14.87 9.46 -0.08
N ALA A 57 -13.84 9.92 -0.82
CA ALA A 57 -12.74 9.08 -1.28
C ALA A 57 -11.96 8.43 -0.12
N TYR A 58 -11.69 9.19 0.95
CA TYR A 58 -11.03 8.65 2.15
C TYR A 58 -11.85 7.54 2.83
N THR A 59 -13.18 7.72 2.93
CA THR A 59 -14.08 6.72 3.50
C THR A 59 -14.08 5.43 2.68
N GLN A 60 -14.11 5.53 1.35
CA GLN A 60 -13.99 4.38 0.44
C GLN A 60 -12.66 3.64 0.64
N MET A 61 -11.54 4.38 0.68
CA MET A 61 -10.22 3.80 0.90
C MET A 61 -10.12 3.08 2.24
N LYS A 62 -10.69 3.67 3.31
CA LYS A 62 -10.71 3.11 4.66
C LYS A 62 -11.52 1.83 4.75
N ALA A 63 -12.68 1.74 4.09
CA ALA A 63 -13.51 0.55 4.07
C ALA A 63 -12.76 -0.65 3.45
N GLN A 64 -12.18 -0.45 2.27
CA GLN A 64 -11.43 -1.48 1.56
C GLN A 64 -10.16 -1.91 2.29
N ALA A 65 -9.50 -0.99 2.99
CA ALA A 65 -8.34 -1.32 3.82
C ALA A 65 -8.69 -2.22 5.01
N ARG A 66 -9.94 -2.19 5.51
CA ARG A 66 -10.40 -3.09 6.58
C ARG A 66 -10.79 -4.47 6.03
N ASP A 67 -11.39 -4.51 4.84
CA ASP A 67 -11.84 -5.76 4.22
C ASP A 67 -10.68 -6.61 3.68
N GLY A 68 -9.59 -5.98 3.23
CA GLY A 68 -8.38 -6.69 2.75
C GLY A 68 -7.49 -7.30 3.84
N VAL A 69 -7.88 -7.22 5.12
CA VAL A 69 -7.13 -7.76 6.28
C VAL A 69 -7.74 -9.08 6.78
N ARG A 70 -8.78 -9.61 6.12
CA ARG A 70 -9.47 -10.84 6.51
C ARG A 70 -8.90 -12.11 5.86
#